data_AF-A0A246WQY0-F1
#
_entry.id   AF-A0A246WQY0-F1
#
_cell.length_a   1.000
_cell.length_b   1.000
_cell.length_c   1.000
_cell.angle_alpha   90.00
_cell.angle_beta   90.00
_cell.angle_gamma   90.00
#
_symmetry.space_group_name_H-M   'P 1'
#
loop_
_entity.id
_entity.type
_entity.pdbx_description
1 polymer ?
#
loop_
_entity_poly.entity_id
_entity_poly.type
_entity_poly.pdbx_seq_one_letter_code
_entity_poly.pdbx_strand_id
1 'polypeptide(L)'
;MPISYLSNQELAKDVHTALCAAEKGPVVIIRDGTAPTHVLLSFQDYQELLTRPRNIAASLAMPEVEDVDFDVTRVDIQLRKADFT
;
A
#
# COMPACT_ATOMS: atom_id res chain seq x y z
N MET A 1 1.06 -10.65 12.05
CA MET A 1 0.35 -9.40 12.42
C MET A 1 -1.11 -9.74 12.65
N PRO A 2 -1.57 -9.87 13.90
CA PRO A 2 -2.98 -10.09 14.18
C PRO A 2 -3.77 -8.80 13.96
N ILE A 3 -4.83 -8.86 13.15
CA ILE A 3 -5.80 -7.78 13.00
C ILE A 3 -6.88 -8.00 14.05
N SER A 4 -7.09 -7.03 14.92
CA SER A 4 -8.11 -7.10 15.96
C SER A 4 -9.34 -6.32 15.53
N TYR A 5 -10.52 -6.82 15.86
CA TYR A 5 -11.79 -6.16 15.59
C TYR A 5 -12.46 -5.81 16.91
N LEU A 6 -12.99 -4.60 17.01
CA LEU A 6 -13.78 -4.17 18.16
C LEU A 6 -14.95 -3.31 17.72
N SER A 7 -16.00 -3.29 18.53
CA SER A 7 -17.15 -2.41 18.31
C SER A 7 -16.91 -1.00 18.85
N ASN A 8 -17.65 -0.02 18.35
CA ASN A 8 -17.60 1.34 18.88
C ASN A 8 -17.97 1.41 20.38
N GLN A 9 -18.85 0.52 20.85
CA GLN A 9 -19.21 0.41 22.27
C GLN A 9 -18.06 -0.15 23.12
N GLU A 10 -17.36 -1.17 22.62
CA GLU A 10 -16.17 -1.72 23.29
C GLU A 10 -15.02 -0.71 23.36
N LEU A 11 -14.84 0.08 22.30
CA LEU A 11 -13.87 1.18 22.30
C LEU A 11 -14.19 2.22 23.37
N ALA A 12 -15.46 2.64 23.45
CA ALA A 12 -15.89 3.63 24.44
C ALA A 12 -15.78 3.12 25.88
N LYS A 13 -15.90 1.80 26.08
CA LYS A 13 -15.77 1.16 27.38
C LYS A 13 -14.32 1.02 27.83
N ASP A 14 -13.41 0.70 26.92
CA ASP A 14 -11.99 0.47 27.24
C ASP A 14 -11.04 0.95 26.14
N VAL A 15 -10.85 2.27 26.13
CA VAL A 15 -9.92 2.95 25.20
C VAL A 15 -8.48 2.50 25.42
N HIS A 16 -8.08 2.28 26.68
CA HIS A 16 -6.69 1.98 27.01
C HIS A 16 -6.27 0.61 26.46
N THR A 17 -7.12 -0.40 26.58
CA THR A 17 -6.89 -1.72 26.00
C THR A 17 -6.84 -1.65 24.47
N ALA A 18 -7.69 -0.83 23.84
CA ALA A 18 -7.66 -0.63 22.39
C ALA A 18 -6.35 0.03 21.92
N LEU A 19 -5.84 1.04 22.65
CA LEU A 19 -4.56 1.69 22.34
C LEU A 19 -3.38 0.71 22.48
N CYS A 20 -3.35 -0.08 23.55
CA CYS A 20 -2.30 -1.08 23.75
C CYS A 20 -2.39 -2.24 22.74
N ALA A 21 -3.60 -2.57 22.27
CA ALA A 21 -3.78 -3.49 21.14
C ALA A 21 -3.28 -2.91 19.81
N ALA A 22 -3.44 -1.60 19.60
CA ALA A 22 -2.97 -0.89 18.42
C ALA A 22 -1.44 -0.85 18.29
N GLU A 23 -0.69 -1.03 19.39
CA GLU A 23 0.77 -1.20 19.36
C GLU A 23 1.21 -2.55 18.78
N LYS A 24 0.34 -3.57 18.80
CA LYS A 24 0.63 -4.92 18.30
C LYS A 24 0.16 -5.13 16.86
N GLY A 25 -0.71 -4.26 16.37
CA GLY A 25 -1.27 -4.32 15.03
C GLY A 25 -2.55 -3.48 14.89
N PRO A 26 -3.05 -3.30 13.66
CA PRO A 26 -4.23 -2.49 13.38
C PRO A 26 -5.47 -3.03 14.09
N VAL A 27 -6.24 -2.12 14.68
CA VAL A 27 -7.50 -2.42 15.33
C VAL A 27 -8.64 -1.80 14.55
N VAL A 28 -9.55 -2.62 14.04
CA VAL A 28 -10.67 -2.21 13.19
C VAL A 28 -11.92 -1.99 14.03
N ILE A 29 -12.54 -0.82 13.85
CA ILE A 29 -13.73 -0.40 14.61
C ILE A 29 -14.98 -0.61 13.77
N ILE A 30 -15.85 -1.49 14.25
CA ILE A 30 -17.13 -1.84 13.63
C ILE A 30 -18.27 -1.10 14.34
N ARG A 31 -19.20 -0.53 13.59
CA ARG A 31 -20.39 0.13 14.15
C ARG A 31 -21.57 -0.83 14.10
N ASP A 32 -22.02 -1.31 15.26
CA ASP A 32 -23.29 -2.01 15.47
C ASP A 32 -23.66 -3.05 14.36
N GLY A 33 -22.69 -3.88 13.95
CA GLY A 33 -22.89 -4.95 12.96
C GLY A 33 -22.85 -4.53 11.48
N THR A 34 -22.47 -3.29 11.19
CA THR A 34 -22.27 -2.79 9.81
C THR A 34 -20.81 -2.95 9.35
N ALA A 35 -20.47 -2.40 8.18
CA ALA A 35 -19.10 -2.40 7.66
C ALA A 35 -18.12 -1.70 8.63
N PRO A 36 -16.81 -2.07 8.59
CA PRO A 36 -15.79 -1.37 9.35
C PRO A 36 -15.76 0.12 8.99
N THR A 37 -15.75 0.97 10.00
CA THR A 37 -15.91 2.43 9.83
C THR A 37 -14.62 3.19 10.05
N HIS A 38 -13.82 2.76 11.02
CA HIS A 38 -12.57 3.41 11.42
C HIS A 38 -11.52 2.34 11.74
N VAL A 39 -10.25 2.72 11.67
CA VAL A 39 -9.13 1.87 12.09
C VAL A 39 -8.25 2.69 13.04
N LEU A 40 -7.85 2.07 14.15
CA LEU A 40 -6.89 2.61 15.09
C LEU A 40 -5.50 2.00 14.79
N LEU A 41 -4.51 2.87 14.66
CA LEU A 41 -3.12 2.54 14.36
C LEU A 41 -2.21 3.25 15.35
N SER A 42 -1.05 2.66 15.64
CA SER A 42 0.04 3.41 16.26
C SER A 42 0.47 4.54 15.31
N PHE A 43 0.97 5.64 15.88
CA PHE A 43 1.44 6.74 15.06
C PHE A 43 2.62 6.32 14.16
N GLN A 44 3.47 5.42 14.64
CA GLN A 44 4.58 4.87 13.85
C GLN A 44 4.07 4.11 12.62
N ASP A 45 3.11 3.19 12.79
CA ASP A 45 2.52 2.45 11.67
C ASP A 45 1.84 3.38 10.67
N TYR A 46 1.18 4.44 11.17
CA TYR A 46 0.61 5.48 10.32
C TYR A 46 1.67 6.22 9.52
N GLN A 47 2.81 6.58 10.13
CA GLN A 47 3.93 7.21 9.44
C GLN A 47 4.57 6.29 8.39
N GLU A 48 4.73 5.00 8.69
CA GLU A 48 5.21 4.01 7.72
C GLU A 48 4.27 3.85 6.53
N LEU A 49 2.96 3.93 6.77
CA LEU A 49 1.94 3.86 5.73
C LEU A 49 1.98 5.09 4.82
N LEU A 50 2.18 6.29 5.41
CA LEU A 50 2.35 7.54 4.66
C LEU A 50 3.67 7.61 3.87
N THR A 51 4.73 7.01 4.39
CA THR A 51 6.05 6.96 3.72
C THR A 51 6.13 5.91 2.61
N ARG A 52 5.03 5.21 2.29
CA ARG A 52 4.90 4.34 1.12
C ARG A 52 4.12 4.97 -0.04
N PRO A 53 4.51 6.10 -0.64
CA PRO A 53 4.19 6.29 -2.05
C PRO A 53 5.01 5.26 -2.81
N ARG A 54 4.36 4.28 -3.46
CA ARG A 54 5.02 3.55 -4.54
C ARG A 54 5.32 4.58 -5.64
N ASN A 55 6.48 5.22 -5.56
CA ASN A 55 6.97 6.06 -6.62
C ASN A 55 7.36 5.12 -7.76
N ILE A 56 6.54 5.08 -8.81
CA ILE A 56 6.77 4.27 -10.00
C ILE A 56 8.17 4.59 -10.56
N ALA A 57 8.59 5.86 -10.53
CA ALA A 57 9.92 6.26 -10.96
C ALA A 57 11.03 5.65 -10.08
N ALA A 58 10.81 5.50 -8.77
CA ALA A 58 11.80 4.83 -7.89
C ALA A 58 11.84 3.31 -8.09
N SER A 59 10.73 2.68 -8.48
CA SER A 59 10.69 1.24 -8.78
C SER A 59 11.21 0.90 -10.18
N LEU A 60 11.09 1.84 -11.14
CA LEU A 60 11.65 1.72 -12.48
C LEU A 60 13.07 2.28 -12.58
N ALA A 61 13.51 3.08 -11.60
CA ALA A 61 14.90 3.44 -11.49
C ALA A 61 15.68 2.15 -11.24
N MET A 62 16.60 1.84 -12.15
CA MET A 62 17.63 0.84 -11.97
C MET A 62 18.91 1.61 -11.58
N PRO A 63 19.04 2.09 -10.32
CA PRO A 63 20.28 2.72 -9.88
C PRO A 63 21.42 1.69 -9.97
N GLU A 64 22.65 2.17 -10.26
CA GLU A 64 23.87 1.37 -10.50
C GLU A 64 23.99 0.75 -11.90
N VAL A 65 23.03 0.99 -12.79
CA VAL A 65 23.04 0.54 -14.19
C VAL A 65 23.51 1.67 -15.12
N GLU A 66 24.52 2.42 -14.70
CA GLU A 66 25.01 3.61 -15.43
C GLU A 66 25.79 3.26 -16.71
N ASP A 67 26.36 2.04 -16.77
CA ASP A 67 27.25 1.58 -17.85
C ASP A 67 26.75 0.26 -18.46
N VAL A 68 25.49 0.22 -18.92
CA VAL A 68 25.02 -0.91 -19.76
C VAL A 68 25.43 -0.68 -21.19
N ASP A 69 26.20 -1.63 -21.72
CA ASP A 69 26.52 -1.72 -23.14
C ASP A 69 25.22 -1.96 -23.93
N PHE A 70 24.58 -0.88 -24.35
CA PHE A 70 23.29 -0.88 -25.01
C PHE A 70 23.48 -1.12 -26.52
N ASP A 71 23.79 -2.36 -26.88
CA ASP A 71 23.92 -2.78 -28.27
C ASP A 71 22.54 -2.96 -28.92
N VAL A 72 21.96 -1.85 -29.37
CA VAL A 72 20.71 -1.87 -30.12
C VAL A 72 20.95 -2.33 -31.55
N THR A 73 20.46 -3.52 -31.86
CA THR A 73 20.32 -3.93 -33.26
C THR A 73 19.31 -3.00 -33.95
N ARG A 74 19.71 -2.42 -35.09
CA ARG A 74 18.83 -1.57 -35.90
C ARG A 74 17.60 -2.37 -36.31
N VAL A 75 16.44 -1.97 -35.79
CA VAL A 75 15.17 -2.59 -36.16
C VAL A 75 14.88 -2.30 -37.63
N ASP A 76 14.72 -3.35 -38.42
CA ASP A 76 14.24 -3.26 -39.80
C ASP A 76 12.72 -3.07 -39.78
N ILE A 77 12.27 -1.83 -39.89
CA ILE A 77 10.85 -1.49 -39.88
C ILE A 77 10.31 -1.59 -41.30
N GLN A 78 9.66 -2.71 -41.61
CA GLN A 78 8.94 -2.90 -42.86
C GLN A 78 7.55 -2.26 -42.78
N LEU A 79 7.21 -1.43 -43.76
CA LEU A 79 5.87 -0.85 -43.88
C LEU A 79 4.89 -1.93 -44.32
N ARG A 80 4.03 -2.38 -43.39
CA ARG A 80 2.86 -3.20 -43.74
C ARG A 80 1.66 -2.31 -44.03
N LYS A 81 0.88 -2.64 -45.07
CA LYS A 81 -0.43 -2.02 -45.28
C LYS A 81 -1.33 -2.34 -44.08
N ALA A 82 -2.05 -1.33 -43.61
CA ALA A 82 -3.10 -1.55 -42.61
C ALA A 82 -4.24 -2.33 -43.27
N ASP A 83 -4.71 -3.36 -42.57
CA ASP A 83 -5.91 -4.09 -42.94
C ASP A 83 -7.12 -3.28 -42.47
N PHE A 84 -8.01 -2.95 -43.40
CA PHE A 84 -9.23 -2.18 -43.15
C PHE A 84 -10.48 -2.99 -43.50
N THR A 85 -10.35 -4.32 -43.57
CA THR A 85 -11.45 -5.24 -43.88
C THR A 85 -12.23 -5.64 -42.63
#